data_AF-A0A0P6ATB4-F1
#
_entry.id   AF-A0A0P6ATB4-F1
#
_cell.length_a   1.000
_cell.length_b   1.000
_cell.length_c   1.000
_cell.angle_alpha   90.00
_cell.angle_beta   90.00
_cell.angle_gamma   90.00
#
_symmetry.space_group_name_H-M   'P 1'
#
loop_
_entity.id
_entity.type
_entity.pdbx_description
1 polymer ?
#
loop_
_entity_poly.entity_id
_entity_poly.type
_entity_poly.pdbx_seq_one_letter_code
_entity_poly.pdbx_strand_id
1 'polypeptide(L)'
;MRLWTIAVYEAAKLTGYTDEAARDQMEMILCHHSEECLGGVSDYDTTFRANFGVTGHPRCHTLLDQIAKGKRIIGVPEWHDISSKFLPCPVPMRDANGQLHHHHADDAEDEEDDEETDNDAYYAKGKKGKKNKDKK
;
A
#
# COMPACT_ATOMS: atom_id res chain seq x y z
N MET A 1 -9.01 3.97 4.29
CA MET A 1 -8.59 4.00 2.87
C MET A 1 -9.62 4.56 1.88
N ARG A 2 -10.87 4.06 1.78
CA ARG A 2 -11.83 4.49 0.72
C ARG A 2 -12.02 6.01 0.58
N LEU A 3 -12.21 6.73 1.70
CA LEU A 3 -12.44 8.18 1.68
C LEU A 3 -11.20 8.98 1.24
N TRP A 4 -10.01 8.56 1.68
CA TRP A 4 -8.74 9.14 1.23
C TRP A 4 -8.59 9.00 -0.29
N THR A 5 -8.85 7.80 -0.81
CA THR A 5 -8.79 7.54 -2.26
C THR A 5 -9.71 8.46 -3.04
N ILE A 6 -10.96 8.61 -2.61
CA ILE A 6 -11.93 9.50 -3.27
C ILE A 6 -11.42 10.95 -3.23
N ALA A 7 -11.03 11.45 -2.05
CA ALA A 7 -10.64 12.84 -1.87
C ALA A 7 -9.40 13.22 -2.71
N VAL A 8 -8.35 12.42 -2.67
CA VAL A 8 -7.12 12.69 -3.45
C VAL A 8 -7.38 12.52 -4.94
N TYR A 9 -8.13 11.49 -5.33
CA TYR A 9 -8.46 11.26 -6.74
C TYR A 9 -9.29 12.42 -7.31
N GLU A 10 -10.34 12.84 -6.61
CA GLU A 10 -11.18 13.97 -7.04
C GLU A 10 -10.37 15.28 -7.09
N ALA A 11 -9.51 15.54 -6.10
CA ALA A 11 -8.62 16.70 -6.13
C ALA A 11 -7.69 16.68 -7.36
N ALA A 12 -7.13 15.53 -7.71
CA ALA A 12 -6.32 15.36 -8.92
C ALA A 12 -7.15 15.57 -10.21
N LYS A 13 -8.38 15.04 -10.25
CA LYS A 13 -9.27 15.20 -11.41
C LYS A 13 -9.66 16.66 -11.62
N LEU A 14 -9.95 17.40 -10.54
CA LEU A 14 -10.31 18.81 -10.59
C LEU A 14 -9.16 19.70 -11.10
N THR A 15 -7.91 19.29 -10.90
CA THR A 15 -6.73 19.97 -11.46
C THR A 15 -6.36 19.52 -12.87
N GLY A 16 -7.18 18.67 -13.49
CA GLY A 16 -7.04 18.30 -14.90
C GLY A 16 -6.23 17.04 -15.16
N TYR A 17 -5.90 16.25 -14.14
CA TYR A 17 -5.19 14.99 -14.33
C TYR A 17 -6.06 13.95 -15.07
N THR A 18 -5.41 13.18 -15.94
CA THR A 18 -6.01 11.94 -16.49
C THR A 18 -6.15 10.92 -15.37
N ASP A 19 -6.95 9.87 -15.60
CA ASP A 19 -7.17 8.85 -14.57
C ASP A 19 -5.88 8.09 -14.23
N GLU A 20 -5.01 7.87 -15.21
CA GLU A 20 -3.70 7.27 -15.02
C GLU A 20 -2.80 8.21 -14.21
N ALA A 21 -2.71 9.49 -14.61
CA ALA A 21 -1.88 10.45 -13.91
C ALA A 21 -2.37 10.71 -12.47
N ALA A 22 -3.69 10.68 -12.23
CA ALA A 22 -4.25 10.78 -10.88
C ALA A 22 -3.85 9.59 -9.99
N ARG A 23 -3.82 8.36 -10.54
CA ARG A 23 -3.35 7.17 -9.81
C ARG A 23 -1.86 7.27 -9.48
N ASP A 24 -1.04 7.75 -10.42
CA ASP A 24 0.38 8.00 -10.19
C ASP A 24 0.60 9.02 -9.06
N GLN A 25 -0.20 10.08 -9.00
CA GLN A 25 -0.13 11.06 -7.90
C GLN A 25 -0.51 10.43 -6.56
N MET A 26 -1.58 9.63 -6.52
CA MET A 26 -1.99 8.92 -5.31
C MET A 26 -0.91 7.97 -4.80
N GLU A 27 -0.23 7.25 -5.69
CA GLU A 27 0.87 6.36 -5.32
C GLU A 27 2.02 7.16 -4.68
N MET A 28 2.43 8.27 -5.29
CA MET A 28 3.47 9.14 -4.73
C MET A 28 3.10 9.68 -3.35
N ILE A 29 1.84 10.07 -3.15
CA ILE A 29 1.34 10.54 -1.84
C ILE A 29 1.38 9.42 -0.80
N LEU A 30 1.00 8.20 -1.15
CA LEU A 30 1.10 7.05 -0.24
C LEU A 30 2.54 6.75 0.15
N CYS A 31 3.47 6.79 -0.81
CA CYS A 31 4.88 6.59 -0.51
C CYS A 31 5.41 7.69 0.42
N HIS A 32 4.96 8.93 0.25
CA HIS A 32 5.32 10.03 1.16
C HIS A 32 4.78 9.80 2.58
N HIS A 33 3.54 9.31 2.68
CA HIS A 33 2.96 8.94 3.98
C HIS A 33 3.74 7.80 4.65
N SER A 34 4.17 6.78 3.89
CA SER A 34 5.03 5.73 4.44
C SER A 34 6.36 6.27 4.95
N GLU A 35 6.99 7.18 4.20
CA GLU A 35 8.24 7.81 4.59
C GLU A 35 8.11 8.60 5.90
N GLU A 36 7.08 9.43 6.01
CA GLU A 36 6.93 10.36 7.13
C GLU A 36 6.30 9.72 8.37
N CYS A 37 5.37 8.78 8.19
CA CYS A 37 4.54 8.27 9.29
C CYS A 37 4.83 6.81 9.68
N LEU A 38 5.36 5.97 8.78
CA LEU A 38 5.41 4.52 8.96
C LEU A 38 6.83 3.96 9.14
N GLY A 39 7.79 4.82 9.53
CA GLY A 39 9.15 4.41 9.82
C GLY A 39 10.13 4.51 8.65
N GLY A 40 9.74 5.13 7.54
CA GLY A 40 10.61 5.34 6.38
C GLY A 40 10.45 4.28 5.30
N VAL A 41 11.06 4.52 4.14
CA VAL A 41 11.09 3.59 3.00
C VAL A 41 12.52 3.22 2.65
N SER A 42 13.01 2.14 3.25
CA SER A 42 14.33 1.58 3.00
C SER A 42 14.44 0.83 1.67
N ASP A 43 15.66 0.70 1.16
CA ASP A 43 15.96 -0.20 0.03
C ASP A 43 16.26 -1.62 0.54
N TYR A 44 16.22 -2.60 -0.36
CA TYR A 44 16.64 -3.96 -0.05
C TYR A 44 18.13 -4.02 0.30
N ASP A 45 18.46 -4.69 1.40
CA ASP A 45 19.85 -4.97 1.76
C ASP A 45 20.52 -5.95 0.78
N THR A 46 21.85 -6.01 0.85
CA THR A 46 22.66 -6.82 -0.07
C THR A 46 22.43 -8.31 0.08
N THR A 47 22.12 -8.79 1.29
CA THR A 47 21.85 -10.21 1.57
C THR A 47 20.51 -10.62 0.97
N PHE A 48 19.45 -9.84 1.18
CA PHE A 48 18.14 -10.07 0.57
C PHE A 48 18.25 -10.09 -0.96
N ARG A 49 18.95 -9.10 -1.55
CA ARG A 49 19.17 -9.05 -3.00
C ARG A 49 19.89 -10.29 -3.52
N ALA A 50 20.92 -10.76 -2.82
CA ALA A 50 21.67 -11.95 -3.21
C ALA A 50 20.84 -13.23 -3.12
N ASN A 51 20.04 -13.37 -2.06
CA ASN A 51 19.22 -14.57 -1.84
C ASN A 51 18.05 -14.68 -2.81
N PHE A 52 17.41 -13.56 -3.14
CA PHE A 52 16.19 -13.53 -3.97
C PHE A 52 16.42 -13.03 -5.40
N GLY A 53 17.66 -12.70 -5.77
CA GLY A 53 18.02 -12.24 -7.11
C GLY A 53 17.39 -10.90 -7.50
N VAL A 54 17.16 -10.01 -6.54
CA VAL A 54 16.49 -8.72 -6.78
C VAL A 54 17.48 -7.67 -7.30
N THR A 55 17.25 -7.19 -8.52
CA THR A 55 18.10 -6.18 -9.18
C THR A 55 17.55 -4.75 -9.07
N GLY A 56 16.24 -4.59 -8.81
CA GLY A 56 15.58 -3.29 -8.68
C GLY A 56 15.52 -2.77 -7.24
N HIS A 57 14.90 -1.61 -7.07
CA HIS A 57 14.53 -1.03 -5.77
C HIS A 57 13.03 -1.22 -5.52
N PRO A 58 12.57 -1.16 -4.25
CA PRO A 58 11.15 -1.01 -3.96
C PRO A 58 10.54 0.18 -4.70
N ARG A 59 9.26 0.07 -5.05
CA ARG A 59 8.53 1.09 -5.81
C ARG A 59 8.52 2.44 -5.09
N CYS A 60 8.16 2.44 -3.80
CA CYS A 60 8.15 3.68 -3.01
C CYS A 60 9.55 4.27 -2.83
N HIS A 61 10.59 3.43 -2.64
CA HIS A 61 11.96 3.90 -2.56
C HIS A 61 12.35 4.67 -3.84
N THR A 62 12.03 4.08 -5.00
CA THR A 62 12.29 4.71 -6.30
C THR A 62 11.53 6.02 -6.49
N LEU A 63 10.26 6.08 -6.10
CA LEU A 63 9.43 7.28 -6.25
C LEU A 63 9.92 8.42 -5.36
N LEU A 64 10.22 8.12 -4.09
CA LEU A 64 10.74 9.11 -3.14
C LEU A 64 12.10 9.65 -3.56
N ASP A 65 13.01 8.78 -4.04
CA ASP A 65 14.29 9.21 -4.62
C ASP A 65 14.09 10.17 -5.82
N GLN A 66 13.13 9.87 -6.69
CA GLN A 66 12.81 10.74 -7.83
C GLN A 66 12.20 12.08 -7.39
N ILE A 67 11.35 12.09 -6.36
CA ILE A 67 10.78 13.33 -5.80
C ILE A 67 11.88 14.16 -5.15
N ALA A 68 12.73 13.56 -4.33
CA ALA A 68 13.84 14.23 -3.65
C ALA A 68 14.84 14.85 -4.66
N LYS A 69 15.06 14.19 -5.80
CA LYS A 69 15.89 14.69 -6.91
C LYS A 69 15.16 15.68 -7.82
N GLY A 70 13.90 16.02 -7.55
CA GLY A 70 13.08 16.92 -8.36
C GLY A 70 12.68 16.37 -9.73
N LYS A 71 12.84 15.06 -9.96
CA LYS A 71 12.45 14.39 -11.22
C LYS A 71 10.93 14.13 -11.29
N ARG A 72 10.28 14.07 -10.13
CA ARG A 72 8.83 13.97 -9.98
C ARG A 72 8.34 15.00 -8.97
N ILE A 73 7.09 15.42 -9.12
CA ILE A 73 6.43 16.39 -8.24
C ILE A 73 5.02 15.87 -7.95
N ILE A 74 4.61 15.96 -6.68
CA ILE A 74 3.22 15.79 -6.29
C ILE A 74 2.50 17.11 -6.58
N GLY A 75 1.68 17.12 -7.63
CA GLY A 75 0.98 18.32 -8.12
C GLY A 75 -0.48 18.41 -7.69
N VAL A 76 -0.98 17.42 -6.92
CA VAL A 76 -2.32 17.51 -6.32
C VAL A 76 -2.33 18.60 -5.25
N PRO A 77 -3.20 19.61 -5.34
CA PRO A 77 -3.23 20.69 -4.36
C PRO A 77 -3.66 20.15 -3.00
N GLU A 78 -3.09 20.72 -1.93
CA GLU A 78 -3.43 20.40 -0.54
C GLU A 78 -3.32 18.89 -0.20
N TRP A 79 -2.52 18.14 -0.98
CA TRP A 79 -2.43 16.68 -0.83
C TRP A 79 -2.01 16.26 0.58
N HIS A 80 -1.15 17.04 1.23
CA HIS A 80 -0.67 16.80 2.58
C HIS A 80 -1.79 16.96 3.61
N ASP A 81 -2.61 18.01 3.48
CA ASP A 81 -3.75 18.27 4.38
C ASP A 81 -4.88 17.26 4.18
N ILE A 82 -5.17 16.91 2.92
CA ILE A 82 -6.11 15.84 2.59
C ILE A 82 -5.62 14.52 3.20
N SER A 83 -4.33 14.20 3.04
CA SER A 83 -3.78 12.94 3.52
C SER A 83 -3.76 12.85 5.04
N SER A 84 -3.26 13.88 5.74
CA SER A 84 -3.23 13.91 7.22
C SER A 84 -4.63 13.80 7.85
N LYS A 85 -5.68 14.29 7.18
CA LYS A 85 -7.06 14.15 7.63
C LYS A 85 -7.60 12.72 7.59
N PHE A 86 -7.23 11.93 6.58
CA PHE A 86 -7.78 10.59 6.36
C PHE A 86 -6.82 9.44 6.66
N LEU A 87 -5.52 9.73 6.72
CA LEU A 87 -4.39 8.85 7.04
C LEU A 87 -3.48 9.57 8.04
N PRO A 88 -3.92 9.78 9.29
CA PRO A 88 -3.07 10.39 10.30
C PRO A 88 -1.87 9.50 10.59
N CYS A 89 -0.70 10.11 10.90
CA CYS A 89 0.41 9.33 11.42
C CYS A 89 0.00 8.65 12.74
N PRO A 90 0.50 7.43 13.02
CA PRO A 90 0.33 6.81 14.32
C PRO A 90 0.82 7.73 15.44
N VAL A 91 0.07 7.81 16.54
CA VAL A 91 0.54 8.52 17.72
C VAL A 91 1.74 7.76 18.28
N PRO A 92 2.87 8.44 18.55
CA PRO A 92 4.02 7.74 19.09
C PRO A 92 3.68 7.28 20.52
N MET A 93 3.66 5.97 20.73
CA MET A 93 3.42 5.40 22.05
C MET A 93 4.62 5.69 22.95
N ARG A 94 4.34 6.18 24.16
CA ARG A 94 5.36 6.28 25.21
C ARG A 94 5.41 4.95 25.93
N ASP A 95 6.61 4.38 26.08
CA ASP A 95 6.77 3.21 26.95
C ASP A 95 6.62 3.58 28.43
N ALA A 96 6.71 2.58 29.31
CA ALA A 96 6.62 2.75 30.76
C ALA A 96 7.71 3.70 31.34
N ASN A 97 8.78 3.95 30.58
CA ASN A 97 9.86 4.85 30.96
C ASN A 97 9.71 6.24 30.31
N GLY A 98 8.61 6.50 29.60
CA GLY A 98 8.33 7.75 28.92
C GLY A 98 9.10 7.94 27.61
N GLN A 99 9.77 6.91 27.10
CA GLN A 99 10.52 6.97 25.85
C GLN A 99 9.57 6.87 24.66
N LEU A 100 9.79 7.74 23.67
CA LEU A 100 9.01 7.85 22.45
C LEU A 100 9.39 6.70 21.51
N HIS A 101 8.47 5.75 21.27
CA HIS A 101 8.65 4.72 20.26
C HIS A 101 7.85 5.11 19.01
N HIS A 102 8.53 5.14 17.87
CA HIS A 102 7.87 5.25 16.57
C HIS A 102 7.59 3.82 16.10
N HIS A 103 6.34 3.54 15.71
CA HIS A 103 6.00 2.23 15.15
C HIS A 103 6.88 1.98 13.92
N HIS A 104 7.92 1.16 14.06
CA HIS A 104 8.49 0.47 12.91
C HIS A 104 7.53 -0.67 12.56
N ALA A 105 7.24 -0.82 11.28
CA ALA A 105 6.40 -1.91 10.77
C ALA A 105 7.01 -3.31 11.03
N ASP A 106 8.23 -3.37 11.55
CA ASP A 106 8.98 -4.59 11.81
C ASP A 106 8.59 -5.29 13.14
N ASP A 107 7.81 -4.64 14.00
CA ASP A 107 7.38 -5.20 15.31
C ASP A 107 5.98 -5.86 15.27
N ALA A 108 5.41 -6.10 14.09
CA ALA A 108 4.25 -6.97 13.96
C ALA A 108 4.67 -8.44 14.12
N GLU A 109 4.98 -8.85 15.35
CA GLU A 109 4.85 -10.25 15.74
C GLU A 109 3.35 -10.55 15.78
N ASP A 110 2.79 -11.01 14.65
CA ASP A 110 1.45 -11.55 14.60
C ASP A 110 1.38 -12.78 15.53
N GLU A 111 0.73 -12.62 16.68
CA GLU A 111 0.10 -13.72 17.39
C GLU A 111 -0.86 -14.41 16.41
N GLU A 112 -0.51 -15.61 15.94
CA GLU A 112 -1.43 -16.52 15.26
C GLU A 112 -2.52 -16.94 16.25
N ASP A 113 -3.60 -16.17 16.34
CA ASP A 113 -4.86 -16.64 16.92
C ASP A 113 -5.62 -17.43 15.84
N ASP A 114 -5.62 -18.76 16.01
CA ASP A 114 -6.42 -19.72 15.25
C ASP A 114 -7.93 -19.37 15.34
N GLU A 115 -8.48 -18.70 14.34
CA GLU A 115 -9.94 -18.63 14.15
C GLU A 115 -10.37 -19.43 12.91
N GLU A 116 -10.58 -20.73 13.15
CA GLU A 116 -11.27 -21.66 12.25
C GLU A 116 -12.68 -21.12 11.96
N THR A 117 -12.91 -20.65 10.72
CA THR A 117 -14.27 -20.42 10.23
C THR A 117 -14.52 -21.22 8.96
N ASP A 118 -15.35 -22.25 9.12
CA ASP A 118 -15.98 -23.07 8.10
C ASP A 118 -16.52 -22.22 6.94
N ASN A 119 -15.93 -22.34 5.75
CA ASN A 119 -16.45 -21.74 4.53
C ASN A 119 -16.41 -22.70 3.33
N ASP A 120 -16.72 -23.98 3.57
CA ASP A 120 -17.05 -24.96 2.54
C ASP A 120 -18.48 -24.73 2.03
N ALA A 121 -18.70 -23.68 1.23
CA ALA A 121 -19.98 -23.52 0.52
C ALA A 121 -19.94 -22.81 -0.84
N TYR A 122 -18.84 -22.17 -1.26
CA TYR A 122 -18.87 -21.27 -2.43
C TYR A 122 -18.27 -21.79 -3.75
N TYR A 123 -17.78 -23.03 -3.82
CA TYR A 123 -17.34 -23.65 -5.08
C TYR A 123 -18.00 -25.01 -5.39
N ALA A 124 -19.33 -25.05 -5.39
CA ALA A 124 -20.09 -26.25 -5.78
C ALA A 124 -21.15 -26.00 -6.86
N LYS A 125 -20.87 -25.18 -7.89
CA LYS A 125 -21.73 -25.11 -9.10
C LYS A 125 -20.90 -24.91 -10.37
N GLY A 126 -20.37 -26.00 -10.93
CA GLY A 126 -19.62 -25.93 -12.19
C GLY A 126 -19.22 -27.25 -12.84
N LYS A 127 -19.96 -28.35 -12.65
CA LYS A 127 -19.76 -29.60 -13.42
C LYS A 127 -21.10 -30.09 -13.98
N LYS A 128 -21.46 -29.63 -15.18
CA LYS A 128 -22.48 -30.32 -16.01
C LYS A 128 -21.76 -31.30 -16.92
N GLY A 129 -22.05 -32.58 -16.68
CA GLY A 129 -21.38 -33.72 -17.29
C GLY A 129 -21.60 -33.89 -18.79
N LYS A 130 -20.59 -34.49 -19.42
CA LYS A 130 -20.69 -35.20 -20.70
C LYS A 130 -21.75 -36.31 -20.58
N LYS A 131 -22.77 -36.28 -21.43
CA LYS A 131 -23.61 -37.45 -21.73
C LYS A 131 -23.21 -37.96 -23.11
N ASN A 132 -22.62 -39.14 -23.13
CA ASN A 132 -22.52 -39.98 -24.32
C ASN A 132 -23.88 -40.66 -24.53
N LYS A 133 -24.44 -40.63 -25.73
CA LYS A 133 -25.46 -41.59 -26.17
C LYS A 133 -25.27 -41.91 -27.65
N ASP A 134 -25.10 -43.21 -27.87
CA ASP A 134 -24.93 -43.93 -29.12
C ASP A 134 -26.11 -43.82 -30.11
N LYS A 135 -25.78 -44.23 -31.35
CA LYS A 135 -26.63 -44.96 -32.32
C LYS A 135 -27.85 -44.23 -32.91
N LYS A 136 -27.76 -43.94 -34.21
CA LYS A 136 -28.51 -44.69 -35.24
C LYS A 136 -27.85 -44.55 -36.61
#